data_AF-J9EIH6-F1
#
_entry.id   AF-J9EIH6-F1
#
_cell.length_a   1.000
_cell.length_b   1.000
_cell.length_c   1.000
_cell.angle_alpha   90.00
_cell.angle_beta   90.00
_cell.angle_gamma   90.00
#
_symmetry.space_group_name_H-M   'P 1'
#
loop_
_entity.id
_entity.type
_entity.pdbx_description
1 polymer ?
#
loop_
_entity_poly.entity_id
_entity_poly.type
_entity_poly.pdbx_seq_one_letter_code
_entity_poly.pdbx_strand_id
1 'polypeptide(L)'
;TKDDRVNIKSDGKILINQVSDTDKGVYECTATNEYIVNGRTEAHQVVLARVLRVKSELAWLWPLLVIIIIILLLLVVIIFGECRTRRNQQK
;
A
#
# COMPACT_ATOMS: atom_id res chain seq x y z
N THR A 1 22.34 12.25 5.08
CA THR A 1 21.78 13.03 3.95
C THR A 1 20.39 13.46 4.34
N LYS A 2 20.07 14.74 4.28
CA LYS A 2 18.74 15.26 4.61
C LYS A 2 17.80 14.92 3.45
N ASP A 3 16.63 14.33 3.72
CA ASP A 3 15.61 14.08 2.71
C ASP A 3 14.75 15.34 2.56
N ASP A 4 14.86 16.02 1.42
CA ASP A 4 14.16 17.29 1.16
C ASP A 4 12.64 17.12 1.01
N ARG A 5 12.14 15.89 0.84
CA ARG A 5 10.70 15.59 0.76
C ARG A 5 10.03 15.59 2.14
N VAL A 6 10.81 15.42 3.22
CA VAL A 6 10.31 15.26 4.58
C VAL A 6 10.27 16.60 5.30
N ASN A 7 9.10 16.98 5.79
CA ASN A 7 8.87 18.25 6.47
C ASN A 7 8.11 18.03 7.78
N ILE A 8 8.69 18.46 8.90
CA ILE A 8 8.03 18.45 10.21
C ILE A 8 7.33 19.79 10.40
N LYS A 9 6.03 19.76 10.67
CA LYS A 9 5.19 20.93 10.92
C LYS A 9 5.26 21.34 12.39
N SER A 10 4.91 22.60 12.67
CA SER A 10 4.92 23.16 14.03
C SER A 10 3.92 22.49 14.98
N ASP A 11 2.90 21.81 14.45
CA ASP A 11 1.92 21.04 15.21
C ASP A 11 2.35 19.59 15.49
N GLY A 12 3.61 19.23 15.19
CA GLY A 12 4.16 17.90 15.41
C GLY A 12 3.80 16.88 14.33
N LYS A 13 3.14 17.30 13.24
CA LYS A 13 2.86 16.41 12.09
C LYS A 13 4.10 16.26 11.20
N ILE A 14 4.29 15.06 10.67
CA ILE A 14 5.24 14.78 9.59
C ILE A 14 4.52 14.80 8.25
N LEU A 15 5.09 15.49 7.27
CA LEU A 15 4.65 15.51 5.88
C LEU A 15 5.76 14.94 4.99
N ILE A 16 5.44 13.94 4.19
CA ILE A 16 6.36 13.33 3.22
C ILE A 16 5.77 13.56 1.83
N ASN A 17 6.45 14.36 1.01
CA ASN A 17 6.03 14.60 -0.37
C ASN A 17 6.46 13.43 -1.27
N GLN A 18 5.66 13.11 -2.29
CA GLN A 18 5.97 12.06 -3.27
C GLN A 18 6.35 10.73 -2.59
N VAL A 19 5.39 10.18 -1.84
CA VAL A 19 5.56 8.93 -1.10
C VAL A 19 5.84 7.78 -2.08
N SER A 20 6.81 6.94 -1.74
CA SER A 20 7.25 5.78 -2.51
C SER A 20 7.27 4.52 -1.66
N ASP A 21 7.57 3.37 -2.26
CA ASP A 21 7.55 2.08 -1.55
C ASP A 21 8.54 2.02 -0.37
N THR A 22 9.66 2.75 -0.47
CA THR A 22 10.68 2.81 0.58
C THR A 22 10.24 3.59 1.80
N ASP A 23 9.17 4.38 1.69
CA ASP A 23 8.59 5.13 2.80
C ASP A 23 7.60 4.26 3.62
N LYS A 24 7.37 2.99 3.22
CA LYS A 24 6.57 2.06 4.03
C LYS A 24 7.27 1.76 5.35
N GLY A 25 6.51 1.70 6.44
CA GLY A 25 7.06 1.33 7.73
C GLY A 25 6.21 1.77 8.91
N VAL A 26 6.76 1.62 10.10
CA VAL A 26 6.16 2.14 11.34
C VAL A 26 6.82 3.47 11.66
N TYR A 27 6.01 4.50 11.83
CA TYR A 27 6.40 5.84 12.26
C TYR A 27 5.97 6.05 13.70
N GLU A 28 6.87 6.56 14.53
CA GLU A 28 6.61 6.84 15.94
C GLU A 28 6.63 8.34 16.20
N CYS A 29 5.62 8.83 16.90
CA CYS A 29 5.58 10.17 17.44
C CYS A 29 5.76 10.09 18.96
N THR A 30 6.85 10.67 19.45
CA THR A 30 7.16 10.73 20.88
C THR A 30 6.94 12.14 21.38
N ALA A 31 5.99 12.31 22.29
CA ALA A 31 5.73 13.56 22.98
C ALA A 31 6.28 13.48 24.41
N THR A 32 7.13 14.43 24.78
CA THR A 32 7.72 14.52 26.12
C THR A 32 7.18 15.76 26.81
N ASN A 33 6.71 15.60 28.05
CA ASN A 33 6.36 16.70 28.93
C ASN A 33 7.27 16.69 30.16
N GLU A 34 7.93 17.80 30.44
CA GLU A 34 8.81 17.98 31.60
C GLU A 34 8.11 18.83 32.65
N TYR A 35 8.12 18.37 33.90
CA TYR A 35 7.47 19.06 35.01
C TYR A 35 8.26 18.88 36.30
N ILE A 36 8.09 19.80 37.25
CA ILE A 36 8.80 19.78 38.52
C ILE A 36 7.88 19.23 39.61
N VAL A 37 8.33 18.17 40.29
CA VAL A 37 7.67 17.62 41.48
C VAL A 37 8.66 17.64 42.63
N ASN A 38 8.32 18.30 43.73
CA ASN A 38 9.16 18.38 44.94
C ASN A 38 10.61 18.83 44.67
N GLY A 39 10.79 19.77 43.74
CA GLY A 39 12.11 20.31 43.37
C GLY A 39 12.95 19.40 42.47
N ARG A 40 12.40 18.28 41.99
CA ARG A 40 13.02 17.39 41.00
C ARG A 40 12.32 17.56 39.65
N THR A 41 13.10 17.62 38.58
CA THR A 41 12.58 17.59 37.21
C THR A 41 12.24 16.14 36.85
N GLU A 42 10.96 15.88 36.59
CA GLU A 42 10.45 14.63 36.09
C GLU A 42 10.03 14.81 34.63
N ALA A 43 10.20 13.78 33.81
CA ALA A 43 9.80 13.79 32.40
C ALA A 43 8.86 12.63 32.12
N HIS A 44 7.70 12.92 31.53
CA HIS A 44 6.75 11.90 31.07
C HIS A 44 6.72 11.86 29.55
N GLN A 45 6.83 10.67 28.97
CA GLN A 45 6.81 10.46 27.52
C GLN A 45 5.61 9.63 27.10
N VAL A 46 4.97 10.05 26.01
CA VAL A 46 3.88 9.33 25.35
C VAL A 46 4.31 9.03 23.92
N VAL A 47 4.23 7.76 23.52
CA VAL A 47 4.63 7.29 22.19
C VAL A 47 3.40 6.83 21.41
N LEU A 48 3.25 7.32 20.18
CA LEU A 48 2.19 6.92 19.24
C LEU A 48 2.82 6.32 17.97
N ALA A 49 2.61 5.03 17.75
CA ALA A 49 3.08 4.32 16.55
C ALA A 49 1.99 4.25 15.46
N ARG A 50 2.37 4.47 14.20
CA ARG A 50 1.50 4.38 13.02
C ARG A 50 2.18 3.70 11.84
N VAL A 51 1.50 2.72 11.24
CA VAL A 51 1.99 2.02 10.05
C VAL A 51 1.61 2.79 8.80
N LEU A 52 2.61 3.30 8.06
CA LEU A 52 2.42 3.88 6.74
C LEU A 52 2.40 2.77 5.69
N ARG A 53 1.25 2.64 5.00
CA ARG A 53 1.08 1.72 3.88
C ARG A 53 1.01 2.51 2.58
N VAL A 54 1.86 2.15 1.64
CA VAL A 54 1.91 2.75 0.31
C VAL A 54 1.32 1.76 -0.69
N LYS A 55 0.33 2.19 -1.46
CA LYS A 55 -0.25 1.38 -2.53
C LYS A 55 0.60 1.51 -3.78
N SER A 56 0.83 0.41 -4.48
CA SER A 56 1.45 0.43 -5.80
C SER A 56 0.46 0.94 -6.83
N GLU A 57 0.89 1.86 -7.70
CA GLU A 57 0.09 2.42 -8.79
C GLU A 57 -0.29 1.37 -9.83
N LEU A 58 0.49 0.30 -9.99
CA LEU A 58 0.25 -0.77 -10.98
C LEU A 58 -0.50 -1.97 -10.39
N ALA A 59 -0.84 -1.95 -9.09
CA ALA A 59 -1.47 -3.10 -8.43
C ALA A 59 -2.82 -3.51 -9.07
N TRP A 60 -3.53 -2.56 -9.69
CA TRP A 60 -4.80 -2.82 -10.37
C TRP A 60 -4.66 -3.67 -11.64
N LEU A 61 -3.45 -3.78 -12.21
CA LEU A 61 -3.19 -4.60 -13.39
C LEU A 61 -3.32 -6.10 -13.08
N TRP A 62 -3.05 -6.53 -11.85
CA TRP A 62 -3.18 -7.93 -11.45
C TRP A 62 -4.62 -8.44 -11.60
N PRO A 63 -5.65 -7.79 -11.02
CA PRO A 63 -7.05 -8.11 -11.31
C PRO A 63 -7.41 -8.12 -12.80
N LEU A 64 -6.92 -7.13 -13.56
CA LEU A 64 -7.18 -7.04 -15.00
C LEU A 64 -6.60 -8.24 -15.75
N LEU A 65 -5.35 -8.61 -15.46
CA LEU A 65 -4.65 -9.73 -16.09
C LEU A 65 -5.41 -11.04 -15.82
N VAL A 66 -5.88 -11.26 -14.60
CA VAL A 66 -6.71 -12.42 -14.25
C VAL A 66 -7.98 -12.48 -15.11
N ILE A 67 -8.68 -11.37 -15.28
CA ILE A 67 -9.88 -11.29 -16.12
C ILE A 67 -9.54 -11.63 -17.59
N ILE A 68 -8.44 -11.09 -18.12
CA ILE A 68 -7.99 -11.37 -19.49
C ILE A 68 -7.70 -12.86 -19.68
N ILE A 69 -7.01 -13.52 -18.73
CA ILE A 69 -6.74 -14.96 -18.78
C ILE A 69 -8.06 -15.75 -18.82
N ILE A 70 -9.04 -15.40 -17.98
CA ILE A 70 -10.34 -16.08 -17.95
C ILE A 70 -11.06 -15.96 -19.30
N ILE A 71 -11.09 -14.75 -19.88
CA ILE A 71 -11.71 -14.52 -21.18
C ILE A 71 -11.02 -15.36 -22.27
N LEU A 72 -9.69 -15.41 -22.29
CA LEU A 72 -8.94 -16.22 -23.26
C LEU A 72 -9.25 -17.72 -23.10
N LEU A 73 -9.33 -18.23 -21.87
CA LEU A 73 -9.69 -19.62 -21.61
C LEU A 73 -11.12 -19.94 -22.10
N LEU A 74 -12.08 -19.05 -21.84
CA LEU A 74 -13.45 -19.22 -22.32
C LEU A 74 -13.51 -19.24 -23.85
N LEU A 75 -12.80 -18.33 -24.53
CA LEU A 75 -12.73 -18.31 -25.98
C LEU A 75 -12.14 -19.61 -26.54
N VAL A 76 -11.06 -20.13 -25.94
CA VAL A 76 -10.47 -21.41 -26.34
C VAL A 76 -11.46 -22.57 -26.20
N VAL A 77 -12.19 -22.63 -25.08
CA VAL A 77 -13.22 -23.67 -24.85
C VAL A 77 -14.37 -23.55 -25.85
N ILE A 78 -14.86 -22.34 -26.13
CA ILE A 78 -15.93 -22.09 -27.09
C ILE A 78 -15.48 -22.49 -28.50
N ILE A 79 -14.30 -22.03 -28.94
CA ILE A 79 -13.75 -22.37 -30.26
C ILE A 79 -13.58 -23.89 -30.39
N PHE A 80 -13.03 -24.56 -29.37
CA PHE A 80 -12.89 -26.01 -29.38
C PHE A 80 -14.25 -26.72 -29.42
N GLY A 81 -15.23 -26.22 -28.66
CA GLY A 81 -16.61 -26.73 -28.64
C GLY A 81 -17.31 -26.59 -30.00
N GLU A 82 -17.17 -25.43 -30.64
CA GLU A 82 -17.69 -25.20 -31.98
C GLU A 82 -16.97 -26.05 -33.03
N CYS A 83 -15.63 -26.13 -32.99
CA CYS A 83 -14.86 -26.99 -33.89
C CYS A 83 -15.25 -28.46 -33.73
N ARG A 84 -15.47 -28.95 -32.49
CA ARG A 84 -15.91 -30.32 -32.24
C ARG A 84 -17.34 -30.57 -32.72
N THR A 85 -18.24 -29.62 -32.47
CA THR A 85 -19.64 -29.70 -32.92
C THR A 85 -19.72 -29.71 -34.45
N ARG A 86 -18.98 -28.83 -35.12
CA ARG A 86 -18.85 -28.79 -36.59
C ARG A 86 -18.36 -30.12 -37.16
N ARG A 87 -17.34 -30.73 -36.54
CA ARG A 87 -16.82 -32.06 -36.94
C ARG A 87 -17.84 -33.18 -36.75
N ASN A 88 -18.68 -33.12 -35.71
CA ASN A 88 -19.73 -34.12 -35.49
C ASN A 88 -20.89 -34.00 -36.50
N GLN A 89 -21.19 -32.79 -37.00
CA GLN A 89 -22.20 -32.57 -38.04
C GLN A 89 -21.73 -33.01 -39.44
N GLN A 90 -20.42 -33.23 -39.64
CA GLN A 90 -19.83 -33.70 -40.91
C GLN A 90 -19.63 -35.22 -40.98
N LYS A 91 -19.99 -35.97 -39.93
CA LYS A 91 -20.03 -37.45 -39.92
C LYS A 91 -21.47 -37.93 -40.06
#